data_AF-A0A2T5NH61-F1
#
_entry.id   AF-A0A2T5NH61-F1
#
_cell.length_a   1.000
_cell.length_b   1.000
_cell.length_c   1.000
_cell.angle_alpha   90.00
_cell.angle_beta   90.00
_cell.angle_gamma   90.00
#
_symmetry.space_group_name_H-M   'P 1'
#
loop_
_entity.id
_entity.type
_entity.pdbx_description
1 polymer ?
#
loop_
_entity_poly.entity_id
_entity_poly.type
_entity_poly.pdbx_seq_one_letter_code
_entity_poly.pdbx_strand_id
1 'polypeptide(L)'
;MATYSFLDEMKSDFLEIINEKSSSAIDDLSIDYGASLENLLLKYMALCQSRAALLSGAKSVNDELAMQSALLRLRSYAMGLSSLFDAIADDAETILKTGEWPELPEGYELPDCYGNFGND
;
A
#
# COMPACT_ATOMS: atom_id res chain seq x y z
N MET A 1 11.12 -2.71 16.37
CA MET A 1 10.45 -1.85 15.38
C MET A 1 9.71 -2.80 14.46
N ALA A 2 8.43 -2.59 14.19
CA ALA A 2 7.74 -3.42 13.20
C ALA A 2 8.42 -3.18 11.84
N THR A 3 8.67 -4.26 11.10
CA THR A 3 9.24 -4.21 9.74
C THR A 3 8.11 -4.48 8.76
N TYR A 4 8.07 -3.74 7.67
CA TYR A 4 7.10 -3.91 6.59
C TYR A 4 7.82 -4.14 5.26
N SER A 5 8.97 -4.81 5.31
CA SER A 5 9.78 -5.17 4.13
C SER A 5 8.98 -5.94 3.10
N PHE A 6 7.94 -6.67 3.53
CA PHE A 6 7.02 -7.38 2.66
C PHE A 6 6.43 -6.48 1.55
N LEU A 7 6.29 -5.16 1.75
CA LEU A 7 5.81 -4.26 0.71
C LEU A 7 6.83 -4.11 -0.43
N ASP A 8 8.10 -4.04 -0.08
CA ASP A 8 9.19 -3.95 -1.04
C ASP A 8 9.53 -5.31 -1.67
N GLU A 9 9.31 -6.41 -0.94
CA GLU A 9 9.37 -7.78 -1.48
C GLU A 9 8.23 -8.01 -2.49
N MET A 10 6.99 -7.71 -2.10
CA MET A 10 5.80 -7.84 -2.95
C MET A 10 5.91 -7.05 -4.26
N LYS A 11 6.37 -5.79 -4.22
CA LYS A 11 6.54 -5.03 -5.48
C LYS A 11 7.65 -5.63 -6.36
N SER A 12 8.68 -6.24 -5.76
CA SER A 12 9.71 -6.93 -6.54
C SER A 12 9.11 -8.16 -7.23
N ASP A 13 8.31 -8.94 -6.51
CA ASP A 13 7.57 -10.08 -7.10
C ASP A 13 6.62 -9.61 -8.22
N PHE A 14 5.96 -8.47 -8.05
CA PHE A 14 5.10 -7.87 -9.10
C PHE A 14 5.89 -7.62 -10.39
N LEU A 15 7.08 -7.02 -10.30
CA LEU A 15 7.93 -6.80 -11.48
C LEU A 15 8.39 -8.10 -12.13
N GLU A 16 8.75 -9.11 -11.34
CA GLU A 16 9.14 -10.42 -11.86
C GLU A 16 7.98 -11.05 -12.64
N ILE A 17 6.77 -11.07 -12.07
CA ILE A 17 5.57 -11.59 -12.72
C ILE A 17 5.26 -10.82 -14.01
N ILE A 18 5.34 -9.48 -14.00
CA ILE A 18 5.10 -8.65 -15.18
C ILE A 18 6.08 -9.01 -16.30
N ASN A 19 7.37 -9.14 -15.99
CA ASN A 19 8.41 -9.48 -16.96
C ASN A 19 8.24 -10.89 -17.53
N GLU A 20 7.68 -11.83 -16.77
CA GLU A 20 7.38 -13.19 -17.22
C GLU A 20 6.11 -13.26 -18.07
N LYS A 21 5.07 -12.52 -17.68
CA LYS A 21 3.73 -12.60 -18.29
C LYS A 21 3.57 -11.70 -19.51
N SER A 22 4.32 -10.61 -19.59
CA SER A 22 4.17 -9.63 -20.66
C SER A 22 5.25 -9.79 -21.73
N SER A 23 4.83 -9.78 -23.00
CA SER A 23 5.75 -9.73 -24.14
C SER A 23 6.32 -8.33 -24.40
N SER A 24 5.86 -7.31 -23.68
CA SER A 24 6.26 -5.91 -23.83
C SER A 24 6.25 -5.17 -22.48
N ALA A 25 6.88 -4.00 -22.42
CA ALA A 25 6.77 -3.15 -21.24
C ALA A 25 5.30 -2.78 -20.95
N ILE A 26 4.95 -2.74 -19.67
CA ILE A 26 3.68 -2.17 -19.19
C ILE A 26 3.99 -0.76 -18.71
N ASP A 27 3.46 0.23 -19.42
CA ASP A 27 3.76 1.64 -19.16
C ASP A 27 2.78 2.31 -18.17
N ASP A 28 1.77 1.59 -17.69
CA ASP A 28 0.68 2.12 -16.85
C ASP A 28 0.67 1.46 -15.46
N LEU A 29 1.81 1.47 -14.78
CA LEU A 29 1.92 1.02 -13.39
C LEU A 29 1.81 2.21 -12.43
N SER A 30 1.02 2.03 -11.38
CA SER A 30 0.68 3.01 -10.36
C SER A 30 1.70 3.04 -9.21
N ILE A 31 2.40 1.94 -8.93
CA ILE A 31 3.47 1.91 -7.93
C ILE A 31 4.71 2.63 -8.48
N ASP A 32 5.35 3.47 -7.65
CA ASP A 32 6.71 3.95 -7.90
C ASP A 32 7.72 2.85 -7.51
N TYR A 33 8.07 2.00 -8.47
CA TYR A 33 9.01 0.90 -8.28
C TYR A 33 10.44 1.35 -7.95
N GLY A 34 10.77 2.64 -8.13
CA GLY A 34 12.04 3.22 -7.72
C GLY A 34 12.09 3.61 -6.23
N ALA A 35 10.94 3.72 -5.57
CA ALA A 35 10.83 4.11 -4.17
C ALA A 35 10.61 2.91 -3.24
N SER A 36 11.06 3.01 -1.98
CA SER A 36 10.72 2.01 -0.95
C SER A 36 9.33 2.28 -0.38
N LEU A 37 8.43 1.32 -0.56
CA LEU A 37 7.05 1.38 -0.08
C LEU A 37 6.99 1.27 1.44
N GLU A 38 7.87 0.49 2.06
CA GLU A 38 8.02 0.46 3.52
C GLU A 38 8.36 1.86 4.05
N ASN A 39 9.33 2.53 3.45
CA ASN A 39 9.73 3.88 3.87
C ASN A 39 8.60 4.90 3.68
N LEU A 40 7.82 4.79 2.60
CA LEU A 40 6.64 5.65 2.38
C LEU A 40 5.56 5.40 3.43
N LEU A 41 5.24 4.14 3.73
CA LEU A 41 4.30 3.75 4.78
C LEU A 41 4.73 4.34 6.13
N LEU A 42 5.97 4.06 6.55
CA LEU A 42 6.53 4.52 7.83
C LEU A 42 6.52 6.05 7.93
N LYS A 43 6.89 6.74 6.85
CA LYS A 43 6.87 8.20 6.76
C LYS A 43 5.46 8.75 6.98
N TYR A 44 4.46 8.27 6.24
CA TYR A 44 3.10 8.80 6.39
C TYR A 44 2.48 8.43 7.74
N MET A 45 2.73 7.23 8.26
CA MET A 45 2.30 6.84 9.60
C MET A 45 2.89 7.75 10.69
N ALA A 46 4.19 8.04 10.63
CA ALA A 46 4.86 8.95 11.57
C ALA A 46 4.30 10.39 11.47
N LEU A 47 4.02 10.87 10.25
CA LEU A 47 3.41 12.17 10.01
C LEU A 47 1.97 12.22 10.56
N CYS A 48 1.16 11.18 10.34
CA CYS A 48 -0.17 11.06 10.91
C CYS A 48 -0.13 11.07 12.45
N GLN A 49 0.76 10.27 13.06
CA GLN A 49 0.96 10.24 14.50
C GLN A 49 1.33 11.62 15.06
N SER A 50 2.27 12.32 14.41
CA SER A 50 2.68 13.68 14.81
C SER A 50 1.52 14.68 14.76
N ARG A 51 0.67 14.61 13.73
CA ARG A 51 -0.49 15.52 13.61
C ARG A 51 -1.63 15.15 14.56
N ALA A 52 -1.84 13.88 14.85
CA ALA A 52 -2.78 13.45 15.88
C ALA A 52 -2.36 13.93 17.28
N ALA A 53 -1.06 13.89 17.59
CA ALA A 53 -0.51 14.43 18.84
C ALA A 53 -0.70 15.96 18.92
N LEU A 54 -0.39 16.69 17.85
CA LEU A 54 -0.65 18.14 17.77
C LEU A 54 -2.14 18.46 17.97
N LEU A 55 -3.03 17.72 17.32
CA LEU A 55 -4.47 17.91 17.45
C LEU A 55 -4.93 17.72 18.91
N SER A 56 -4.45 16.67 19.57
CA SER A 56 -4.77 16.39 20.98
C SER A 56 -4.28 17.52 21.90
N GLY A 57 -3.04 17.98 21.69
CA GLY A 57 -2.47 19.12 22.43
C GLY A 57 -3.25 20.42 22.21
N ALA A 58 -3.49 20.79 20.96
CA ALA A 58 -4.25 21.98 20.59
C ALA A 58 -5.67 21.96 21.15
N LYS A 59 -6.33 20.79 21.14
CA LYS A 59 -7.68 20.64 21.71
C LYS A 59 -7.70 20.87 23.20
N SER A 60 -6.67 20.44 23.92
CA SER A 60 -6.59 20.57 25.39
C SER A 60 -6.54 22.02 25.88
N VAL A 61 -6.03 22.94 25.05
CA VAL A 61 -5.95 24.39 25.33
C VAL A 61 -6.90 25.22 24.47
N ASN A 62 -7.78 24.56 23.70
CA ASN A 62 -8.73 25.17 22.78
C ASN A 62 -8.12 26.13 21.73
N ASP A 63 -6.93 25.80 21.21
CA ASP A 63 -6.28 26.53 20.11
C ASP A 63 -6.86 26.08 18.76
N GLU A 64 -7.86 26.81 18.28
CA GLU A 64 -8.60 26.47 17.05
C GLU A 64 -7.74 26.53 15.79
N LEU A 65 -6.77 27.45 15.73
CA LEU A 65 -5.88 27.56 14.58
C LEU A 65 -4.94 26.36 14.51
N ALA A 66 -4.37 25.95 15.64
CA ALA A 66 -3.53 24.75 15.69
C ALA A 66 -4.34 23.49 15.39
N MET A 67 -5.59 23.38 15.87
CA MET A 67 -6.49 22.27 15.53
C MET A 67 -6.75 22.19 14.03
N GLN A 68 -7.15 23.30 13.39
CA GLN A 68 -7.40 23.35 11.94
C GLN A 68 -6.15 22.95 11.15
N SER A 69 -5.00 23.48 11.56
CA SER A 69 -3.69 23.21 10.97
C SER A 69 -3.28 21.73 11.09
N ALA A 70 -3.61 21.09 12.21
CA ALA A 70 -3.39 19.66 12.44
C ALA A 70 -4.31 18.81 11.57
N LEU A 71 -5.60 19.14 11.52
CA LEU A 71 -6.61 18.41 10.74
C LEU A 71 -6.31 18.44 9.24
N LEU A 72 -5.98 19.60 8.69
CA LEU A 72 -5.64 19.75 7.26
C LEU A 72 -4.46 18.85 6.87
N ARG A 73 -3.40 18.85 7.70
CA ARG A 73 -2.22 18.01 7.43
C ARG A 73 -2.50 16.53 7.65
N LEU A 74 -3.23 16.18 8.71
CA LEU A 74 -3.63 14.80 8.99
C LEU A 74 -4.40 14.20 7.81
N ARG A 75 -5.37 14.96 7.25
CA ARG A 75 -6.09 14.58 6.03
C ARG A 75 -5.12 14.29 4.88
N SER A 76 -4.20 15.21 4.59
CA SER A 76 -3.26 15.02 3.47
C SER A 76 -2.37 13.80 3.63
N TYR A 77 -1.89 13.51 4.85
CA TYR A 77 -1.05 12.34 5.09
C TYR A 77 -1.85 11.03 5.07
N ALA A 78 -3.10 11.04 5.55
CA ALA A 78 -4.01 9.91 5.42
C ALA A 78 -4.34 9.62 3.95
N MET A 79 -4.53 10.64 3.11
CA MET A 79 -4.67 10.46 1.67
C MET A 79 -3.42 9.85 1.04
N GLY A 80 -2.22 10.23 1.50
CA GLY A 80 -0.97 9.61 1.05
C GLY A 80 -0.90 8.11 1.37
N LEU A 81 -1.43 7.68 2.52
CA LEU A 81 -1.59 6.25 2.85
C LEU A 81 -2.62 5.57 1.95
N SER A 82 -3.78 6.19 1.72
CA SER A 82 -4.79 5.66 0.79
C SER A 82 -4.19 5.44 -0.59
N SER A 83 -3.57 6.46 -1.18
CA SER A 83 -2.99 6.38 -2.51
C SER A 83 -1.87 5.33 -2.61
N LEU A 84 -1.12 5.08 -1.53
CA LEU A 84 -0.14 4.00 -1.50
C LEU A 84 -0.81 2.62 -1.65
N PHE A 85 -1.92 2.39 -0.95
CA PHE A 85 -2.66 1.12 -1.04
C PHE A 85 -3.49 1.01 -2.32
N ASP A 86 -4.04 2.12 -2.80
CA ASP A 86 -4.75 2.17 -4.09
C ASP A 86 -3.79 1.78 -5.23
N ALA A 87 -2.56 2.31 -5.25
CA ALA A 87 -1.55 1.94 -6.23
C ALA A 87 -1.18 0.45 -6.19
N ILE A 88 -1.13 -0.16 -5.00
CA ILE A 88 -0.88 -1.61 -4.86
C ILE A 88 -2.04 -2.41 -5.47
N ALA A 89 -3.28 -2.01 -5.19
CA ALA A 89 -4.46 -2.67 -5.72
C ALA A 89 -4.57 -2.54 -7.25
N ASP A 90 -4.33 -1.35 -7.78
CA ASP A 90 -4.37 -1.05 -9.22
C ASP A 90 -3.33 -1.88 -10.00
N ASP A 91 -2.11 -2.01 -9.47
CA ASP A 91 -1.06 -2.81 -10.09
C ASP A 91 -1.36 -4.31 -10.01
N ALA A 92 -1.89 -4.79 -8.87
CA ALA A 92 -2.32 -6.19 -8.75
C ALA A 92 -3.42 -6.53 -9.77
N GLU A 93 -4.40 -5.64 -9.98
CA GLU A 93 -5.43 -5.81 -11.01
C GLU A 93 -4.82 -5.80 -12.42
N THR A 94 -3.86 -4.92 -12.68
CA THR A 94 -3.14 -4.85 -13.96
C THR A 94 -2.39 -6.15 -14.25
N ILE A 95 -1.73 -6.73 -13.25
CA ILE A 95 -1.03 -8.01 -13.36
C ILE A 95 -1.99 -9.15 -13.69
N LEU A 96 -3.15 -9.21 -13.03
CA LEU A 96 -4.18 -10.23 -13.30
C LEU A 96 -4.74 -10.13 -14.73
N LYS A 97 -4.73 -8.93 -15.32
CA LYS A 97 -5.12 -8.69 -16.73
C LYS A 97 -3.98 -8.92 -17.72
N THR A 98 -2.75 -9.11 -17.23
CA THR A 98 -1.55 -9.27 -18.06
C THR A 98 -1.27 -10.74 -18.34
N GLY A 99 -1.12 -11.07 -19.62
CA GLY A 99 -0.83 -12.43 -20.07
C GLY A 99 -1.99 -13.40 -19.83
N GLU A 100 -1.71 -14.69 -19.90
CA GLU A 100 -2.70 -15.73 -19.61
C GLU A 100 -2.54 -16.25 -18.18
N TRP A 101 -3.65 -16.30 -17.45
CA TRP A 101 -3.77 -16.95 -16.15
C TRP A 101 -4.67 -18.19 -16.29
N PRO A 102 -4.38 -19.29 -15.58
CA PRO A 102 -5.31 -20.41 -15.52
C PRO A 102 -6.63 -19.93 -14.89
N GLU A 103 -7.75 -20.48 -15.36
CA GLU A 103 -9.03 -20.29 -14.68
C GLU A 103 -8.94 -20.84 -13.26
N LEU A 104 -9.39 -20.05 -12.28
CA LEU A 104 -9.48 -20.50 -10.89
C LEU A 104 -10.61 -21.53 -10.76
N PRO A 105 -10.32 -22.79 -10.37
CA PRO A 105 -11.36 -23.79 -10.18
C PRO A 105 -12.34 -23.42 -9.07
N GLU A 106 -13.61 -23.80 -9.23
CA GLU A 106 -14.61 -23.67 -8.16
C GLU A 106 -14.18 -24.52 -6.95
N GLY A 107 -14.17 -23.91 -5.76
CA GLY A 107 -13.73 -24.58 -4.53
C GLY A 107 -12.22 -24.85 -4.46
N TYR A 108 -11.40 -24.14 -5.24
CA TYR A 108 -9.94 -24.23 -5.12
C TYR A 108 -9.48 -23.91 -3.69
N GLU A 109 -8.73 -24.83 -3.09
CA GLU A 109 -8.06 -24.65 -1.81
C GLU A 109 -6.54 -24.58 -2.04
N LEU A 110 -5.87 -23.69 -1.30
CA LEU A 110 -4.42 -23.59 -1.35
C LEU A 110 -3.77 -24.91 -0.87
N PRO A 111 -2.74 -25.42 -1.58
CA PRO A 111 -2.02 -26.61 -1.13
C PRO A 111 -1.34 -26.42 0.24
N ASP A 112 -1.31 -27.48 1.05
CA ASP A 112 -0.72 -27.49 2.41
C ASP A 112 0.73 -26.99 2.47
N CYS A 113 1.50 -27.15 1.39
CA CYS A 113 2.89 -26.69 1.33
C CYS A 113 3.04 -25.17 1.43
N TYR A 114 1.97 -24.40 1.18
CA TYR A 114 1.93 -22.95 1.36
C TYR A 114 1.50 -22.53 2.77
N GLY A 115 1.12 -23.46 3.64
CA GLY A 115 0.65 -23.16 4.99
C GLY A 115 -0.80 -22.72 5.04
N ASN A 116 -1.25 -22.24 6.20
CA ASN A 116 -2.66 -21.98 6.47
C ASN A 116 -3.02 -20.50 6.22
N PHE A 117 -3.03 -20.09 4.96
CA PHE A 117 -3.60 -18.81 4.53
C PHE A 117 -5.10 -19.06 4.28
N GLY A 118 -5.95 -18.53 5.16
CA GLY A 118 -7.39 -18.79 5.13
C GLY A 118 -8.04 -18.32 3.82
N ASN A 119 -9.02 -19.09 3.33
CA ASN A 119 -9.93 -18.62 2.31
C ASN A 119 -10.89 -17.61 2.97
N ASP A 120 -10.70 -16.32 2.71
CA ASP A 120 -11.62 -15.25 3.13
C ASP A 120 -12.97 -15.31 2.36
#